data_AF-A0A0D0CBM4-F1
#
_entry.id   AF-A0A0D0CBM4-F1
#
_cell.length_a   1.000
_cell.length_b   1.000
_cell.length_c   1.000
_cell.angle_alpha   90.00
_cell.angle_beta   90.00
_cell.angle_gamma   90.00
#
_symmetry.space_group_name_H-M   'P 1'
#
loop_
_entity.id
_entity.type
_entity.pdbx_description
1 polymer ?
#
loop_
_entity_poly.entity_id
_entity_poly.type
_entity_poly.pdbx_seq_one_letter_code
_entity_poly.pdbx_strand_id
1 'polypeptide(L)'
;MSNSQHTRDSEWTTITGGTMFPNASHFSIHGGTFIVVSNDEKEGIQKWLNAPDCTLNFQAADDKRTEGTGQWILNHSEYIKWKQSPSMLWIQGKAGSGKTILLTAIIRDLQQGTPQNVWYHFFDSRDNTGQKSTFRGFLLSLLLRVGANNTGIHPALRRLFEKCSRESLIGSSPTLKDLVTVLKQVFETIEKGFIVLDAMDDSFTF
;
A
#
# COMPACT_ATOMS: atom_id res chain seq x y z
N MET A 1 -51.09 -39.08 -8.21
CA MET A 1 -51.78 -38.41 -7.09
C MET A 1 -50.82 -37.40 -6.48
N SER A 2 -51.29 -36.16 -6.43
CA SER A 2 -50.81 -34.90 -5.80
C SER A 2 -49.49 -34.84 -5.01
N ASN A 3 -48.65 -33.84 -5.32
CA ASN A 3 -48.42 -32.60 -4.51
C ASN A 3 -47.29 -31.77 -5.16
N SER A 4 -47.54 -30.57 -5.70
CA SER A 4 -47.79 -29.26 -5.08
C SER A 4 -46.50 -28.48 -4.72
N GLN A 5 -46.21 -27.49 -5.57
CA GLN A 5 -45.69 -26.13 -5.33
C GLN A 5 -44.63 -25.87 -4.24
N HIS A 6 -43.52 -25.22 -4.63
CA HIS A 6 -43.11 -23.96 -3.98
C HIS A 6 -42.23 -23.10 -4.89
N THR A 7 -42.81 -22.02 -5.41
CA THR A 7 -42.12 -20.84 -5.93
C THR A 7 -41.72 -19.95 -4.76
N ARG A 8 -40.45 -19.51 -4.71
CA ARG A 8 -40.07 -18.32 -3.94
C ARG A 8 -39.03 -17.52 -4.72
N ASP A 9 -39.51 -16.45 -5.31
CA ASP A 9 -38.74 -15.26 -5.63
C ASP A 9 -38.07 -14.72 -4.36
N SER A 10 -36.83 -14.26 -4.47
CA SER A 10 -36.24 -13.36 -3.49
C SER A 10 -35.63 -12.18 -4.24
N GLU A 11 -36.42 -11.12 -4.28
CA GLU A 11 -36.07 -9.76 -4.68
C GLU A 11 -34.83 -9.28 -3.91
N TRP A 12 -33.80 -8.81 -4.63
CA TRP A 12 -32.76 -7.99 -4.01
C TRP A 12 -33.24 -6.54 -4.00
N THR A 13 -33.67 -6.08 -2.83
CA THR A 13 -34.05 -4.69 -2.59
C THR A 13 -32.80 -3.84 -2.44
N THR A 14 -32.64 -2.84 -3.29
CA THR A 14 -31.66 -1.76 -3.15
C THR A 14 -31.96 -0.96 -1.88
N ILE A 15 -31.04 -0.94 -0.90
CA ILE A 15 -31.09 0.00 0.23
C ILE A 15 -30.15 1.16 -0.06
N THR A 16 -30.73 2.30 -0.44
CA THR A 16 -30.08 3.61 -0.50
C THR A 16 -30.06 4.27 0.88
N GLY A 17 -28.87 4.72 1.30
CA GLY A 17 -28.66 5.92 2.12
C GLY A 17 -29.20 5.95 3.55
N GLY A 18 -28.31 5.69 4.52
CA GLY A 18 -28.51 6.02 5.94
C GLY A 18 -27.38 5.45 6.79
N THR A 19 -26.69 6.30 7.56
CA THR A 19 -25.56 5.95 8.43
C THR A 19 -25.96 4.87 9.45
N MET A 20 -25.65 3.60 9.17
CA MET A 20 -26.31 2.50 9.89
C MET A 20 -25.62 2.10 11.21
N PHE A 21 -24.33 2.40 11.43
CA PHE A 21 -23.64 1.98 12.66
C PHE A 21 -22.56 2.97 13.13
N PRO A 22 -22.90 3.97 13.96
CA PRO A 22 -21.90 4.91 14.48
C PRO A 22 -20.87 4.25 15.42
N ASN A 23 -21.14 3.05 15.93
CA ASN A 23 -20.28 2.29 16.87
C ASN A 23 -20.09 0.82 16.46
N ALA A 24 -20.24 0.46 15.17
CA ALA A 24 -19.95 -0.91 14.75
C ALA A 24 -18.47 -1.26 15.02
N SER A 25 -18.26 -2.22 15.90
CA SER A 25 -17.00 -2.93 16.07
C SER A 25 -17.30 -4.43 16.10
N HIS A 26 -16.33 -5.29 15.80
CA HIS A 26 -16.47 -6.76 15.77
C HIS A 26 -17.35 -7.36 14.65
N PHE A 27 -17.33 -6.80 13.44
CA PHE A 27 -17.82 -7.52 12.24
C PHE A 27 -16.64 -7.99 11.37
N SER A 28 -16.61 -9.27 11.04
CA SER A 28 -15.69 -9.85 10.07
C SER A 28 -16.44 -10.23 8.80
N ILE A 29 -16.06 -9.63 7.67
CA ILE A 29 -16.57 -10.05 6.37
C ILE A 29 -15.75 -11.27 5.95
N HIS A 30 -16.34 -12.46 6.05
CA HIS A 30 -15.72 -13.68 5.56
C HIS A 30 -15.75 -13.64 4.02
N GLY A 31 -14.58 -13.39 3.43
CA GLY A 31 -14.38 -13.15 2.00
C GLY A 31 -13.22 -12.19 1.71
N GLY A 32 -12.78 -11.40 2.70
CA GLY A 32 -11.58 -10.57 2.63
C GLY A 32 -10.60 -10.86 3.77
N THR A 33 -9.29 -10.73 3.52
CA THR A 33 -8.22 -11.02 4.48
C THR A 33 -7.92 -9.86 5.45
N PHE A 34 -8.88 -8.96 5.66
CA PHE A 34 -8.69 -7.81 6.54
C PHE A 34 -9.68 -7.84 7.69
N ILE A 35 -9.22 -7.50 8.89
CA ILE A 35 -10.05 -7.38 10.08
C ILE A 35 -10.36 -5.90 10.30
N VAL A 36 -11.64 -5.59 10.49
CA VAL A 36 -12.09 -4.27 10.95
C VAL A 36 -11.72 -4.14 12.43
N VAL A 37 -10.90 -3.14 12.75
CA VAL A 37 -10.44 -2.83 14.11
C VAL A 37 -10.91 -1.43 14.52
N SER A 38 -10.82 -1.11 15.82
CA SER A 38 -11.07 0.26 16.28
C SER A 38 -10.05 1.23 15.71
N ASN A 39 -10.43 2.51 15.60
CA ASN A 39 -9.49 3.56 15.19
C ASN A 39 -8.28 3.64 16.15
N ASP A 40 -8.50 3.45 17.45
CA ASP A 40 -7.43 3.46 18.46
C ASP A 40 -6.39 2.36 18.23
N GLU A 41 -6.82 1.13 17.90
CA GLU A 41 -5.91 0.02 17.60
C GLU A 41 -5.14 0.27 16.30
N LYS A 42 -5.82 0.80 15.29
CA LYS A 42 -5.18 1.18 14.02
C LYS A 42 -4.14 2.27 14.22
N GLU A 43 -4.46 3.31 14.96
CA GLU A 43 -3.51 4.36 15.33
C GLU A 43 -2.35 3.80 16.16
N GLY A 44 -2.62 2.88 17.09
CA GLY A 44 -1.60 2.21 17.88
C GLY A 44 -0.59 1.46 17.02
N ILE A 45 -1.07 0.70 16.02
CA ILE A 45 -0.23 -0.02 15.05
C ILE A 45 0.56 0.95 14.17
N GLN A 46 -0.08 2.03 13.70
CA GLN A 46 0.58 3.06 12.89
C GLN A 46 1.71 3.74 13.66
N LYS A 47 1.45 4.14 14.90
CA LYS A 47 2.44 4.75 15.81
C LYS A 47 3.57 3.77 16.15
N TRP A 48 3.25 2.50 16.37
CA TRP A 48 4.25 1.45 16.67
C TRP A 48 5.15 1.13 15.48
N LEU A 49 4.59 1.01 14.27
CA LEU A 49 5.40 0.82 13.05
C LEU A 49 6.33 2.00 12.82
N ASN A 50 5.84 3.22 13.12
CA ASN A 50 6.56 4.48 12.91
C ASN A 50 7.19 4.53 11.50
N ALA A 51 6.40 4.18 10.49
CA ALA A 51 6.88 4.05 9.12
C ALA A 51 7.07 5.43 8.47
N PRO A 52 8.07 5.59 7.58
CA PRO A 52 8.28 6.86 6.91
C PRO A 52 7.13 7.15 5.93
N ASP A 53 6.68 8.41 5.91
CA ASP A 53 5.67 8.86 4.95
C ASP A 53 6.31 9.52 3.71
N CYS A 54 6.12 8.88 2.57
CA CYS A 54 6.58 9.37 1.26
C CYS A 54 5.54 10.23 0.53
N THR A 55 4.37 10.51 1.13
CA THR A 55 3.32 11.32 0.49
C THR A 55 3.82 12.72 0.15
N LEU A 56 4.59 13.35 1.05
CA LEU A 56 5.17 14.67 0.81
C LEU A 56 6.22 14.65 -0.32
N ASN A 57 6.99 13.58 -0.46
CA ASN A 57 7.95 13.43 -1.56
C ASN A 57 7.22 13.37 -2.91
N PHE A 58 6.16 12.55 -2.99
CA PHE A 58 5.31 12.46 -4.17
C PHE A 58 4.66 13.80 -4.51
N GLN A 59 4.01 14.45 -3.53
CA GLN A 59 3.32 15.74 -3.73
C GLN A 59 4.30 16.82 -4.20
N ALA A 60 5.44 16.97 -3.53
CA ALA A 60 6.44 17.96 -3.92
C ALA A 60 7.02 17.72 -5.33
N ALA A 61 7.12 16.47 -5.76
CA ALA A 61 7.53 16.14 -7.12
C ALA A 61 6.41 16.41 -8.13
N ASP A 62 5.18 16.06 -7.80
CA ASP A 62 4.05 16.24 -8.71
C ASP A 62 3.63 17.72 -8.85
N ASP A 63 3.72 18.52 -7.78
CA ASP A 63 3.47 19.97 -7.83
C ASP A 63 4.51 20.70 -8.70
N LYS A 64 5.73 20.18 -8.79
CA LYS A 64 6.78 20.70 -9.68
C LYS A 64 6.61 20.24 -11.13
N ARG A 65 5.76 19.25 -11.39
CA ARG A 65 5.56 18.71 -12.72
C ARG A 65 4.71 19.68 -13.53
N THR A 66 5.30 20.29 -14.55
CA THR A 66 4.53 21.02 -15.56
C THR A 66 3.61 20.06 -16.32
N GLU A 67 2.38 20.50 -16.61
CA GLU A 67 1.43 19.73 -17.40
C GLU A 67 2.05 19.19 -18.70
N GLY A 68 1.71 17.95 -19.08
CA GLY A 68 2.31 17.27 -20.23
C GLY A 68 3.72 16.70 -20.00
N THR A 69 4.45 17.13 -18.97
CA THR A 69 5.79 16.60 -18.67
C THR A 69 5.72 15.13 -18.27
N GLY A 70 6.62 14.33 -18.85
CA GLY A 70 6.74 12.90 -18.57
C GLY A 70 5.71 12.02 -19.28
N GLN A 71 4.71 12.58 -19.95
CA GLN A 71 3.65 11.80 -20.63
C GLN A 71 4.17 10.89 -21.74
N TRP A 72 5.31 11.23 -22.34
CA TRP A 72 5.94 10.43 -23.38
C TRP A 72 6.24 8.99 -22.92
N ILE A 73 6.53 8.77 -21.62
CA ILE A 73 6.86 7.43 -21.11
C ILE A 73 5.64 6.50 -21.17
N LEU A 74 4.43 7.04 -21.02
CA LEU A 74 3.20 6.26 -21.02
C LEU A 74 2.93 5.65 -22.41
N ASN A 75 3.50 6.26 -23.45
CA ASN A 75 3.44 5.77 -24.83
C ASN A 75 4.68 4.96 -25.23
N HIS A 76 5.66 4.81 -24.32
CA HIS A 76 6.89 4.07 -24.63
C HIS A 76 6.62 2.56 -24.64
N SER A 77 7.16 1.85 -25.63
CA SER A 77 6.91 0.41 -25.82
C SER A 77 7.28 -0.43 -24.60
N GLU A 78 8.45 -0.17 -24.00
CA GLU A 78 8.89 -0.87 -22.78
C GLU A 78 7.96 -0.64 -21.59
N TYR A 79 7.41 0.57 -21.44
CA TYR A 79 6.45 0.87 -20.37
C TYR A 79 5.14 0.10 -20.56
N ILE A 80 4.59 0.15 -21.78
CA ILE A 80 3.34 -0.55 -22.13
C ILE A 80 3.48 -2.06 -21.91
N LYS A 81 4.60 -2.63 -22.40
CA LYS A 81 4.91 -4.05 -22.23
C LYS A 81 5.03 -4.42 -20.74
N TRP A 82 5.74 -3.62 -19.96
CA TRP A 82 5.88 -3.82 -18.53
C TRP A 82 4.54 -3.74 -17.78
N LYS A 83 3.69 -2.77 -18.13
CA LYS A 83 2.37 -2.58 -17.50
C LYS A 83 1.43 -3.78 -17.78
N GLN A 84 1.52 -4.38 -18.98
CA GLN A 84 0.72 -5.55 -19.37
C GLN A 84 1.23 -6.87 -18.80
N SER A 85 2.56 -7.02 -18.71
CA SER A 85 3.23 -8.20 -18.15
C SER A 85 4.16 -7.77 -17.02
N PRO A 86 3.61 -7.58 -15.80
CA PRO A 86 4.34 -7.02 -14.68
C PRO A 86 5.63 -7.78 -14.39
N SER A 87 6.74 -7.05 -14.48
CA SER A 87 8.10 -7.50 -14.21
C SER A 87 8.88 -6.32 -13.62
N MET A 88 10.21 -6.28 -13.76
CA MET A 88 11.01 -5.14 -13.33
C MET A 88 11.21 -4.16 -14.48
N LEU A 89 10.77 -2.91 -14.32
CA LEU A 89 11.10 -1.79 -15.21
C LEU A 89 12.12 -0.90 -14.51
N TRP A 90 13.30 -0.76 -15.10
CA TRP A 90 14.39 0.04 -14.56
C TRP A 90 14.59 1.29 -15.40
N ILE A 91 14.34 2.47 -14.81
CA ILE A 91 14.45 3.76 -15.48
C ILE A 91 15.74 4.45 -15.03
N GLN A 92 16.72 4.51 -15.93
CA GLN A 92 17.99 5.19 -15.69
C GLN A 92 18.10 6.49 -16.48
N GLY A 93 18.84 7.43 -15.91
CA GLY A 93 19.07 8.74 -16.49
C GLY A 93 20.06 9.53 -15.64
N LYS A 94 20.68 10.54 -16.25
CA LYS A 94 21.66 11.39 -15.57
C LYS A 94 21.04 12.09 -14.35
N ALA A 95 21.88 12.54 -13.42
CA ALA A 95 21.45 13.43 -12.36
C ALA A 95 20.75 14.66 -12.96
N GLY A 96 19.62 15.07 -12.37
CA GLY A 96 18.82 16.19 -12.90
C GLY A 96 17.97 15.89 -14.14
N SER A 97 17.95 14.67 -14.68
CA SER A 97 17.14 14.35 -15.88
C SER A 97 15.63 14.25 -15.64
N GLY A 98 15.15 14.61 -14.43
CA GLY A 98 13.72 14.60 -14.10
C GLY A 98 13.12 13.22 -13.80
N LYS A 99 13.91 12.20 -13.43
CA LYS A 99 13.41 10.84 -13.12
C LYS A 99 12.29 10.84 -12.08
N THR A 100 12.48 11.54 -10.96
CA THR A 100 11.47 11.68 -9.91
C THR A 100 10.16 12.30 -10.44
N ILE A 101 10.25 13.31 -11.31
CA ILE A 101 9.08 13.92 -11.98
C ILE A 101 8.43 12.94 -12.96
N LEU A 102 9.22 12.12 -13.65
CA LEU A 102 8.72 11.09 -14.56
C LEU A 102 7.94 10.01 -13.80
N LEU A 103 8.42 9.61 -12.62
CA LEU A 103 7.74 8.64 -11.77
C LEU A 103 6.37 9.12 -11.29
N THR A 104 6.14 10.43 -11.10
CA THR A 104 4.80 10.90 -10.70
C THR A 104 3.78 10.71 -11.81
N ALA A 105 4.16 10.88 -13.08
CA ALA A 105 3.31 10.56 -14.23
C ALA A 105 2.97 9.06 -14.28
N ILE A 106 3.96 8.19 -14.04
CA ILE A 106 3.77 6.74 -13.97
C ILE A 106 2.84 6.36 -12.82
N ILE A 107 3.07 6.87 -11.61
CA ILE A 107 2.24 6.56 -10.44
C ILE A 107 0.78 6.97 -10.71
N ARG A 108 0.54 8.17 -11.28
CA ARG A 108 -0.81 8.63 -11.64
C ARG A 108 -1.49 7.73 -12.66
N ASP A 109 -0.77 7.29 -13.69
CA ASP A 109 -1.31 6.38 -14.71
C ASP A 109 -1.62 4.97 -14.15
N LEU A 110 -0.78 4.47 -13.23
CA LEU A 110 -1.03 3.20 -12.55
C LEU A 110 -2.24 3.28 -11.59
N GLN A 111 -2.42 4.41 -10.91
CA GLN A 111 -3.55 4.65 -10.01
C GLN A 111 -4.90 4.73 -10.74
N GLN A 112 -4.91 5.03 -12.04
CA GLN A 112 -6.12 5.04 -12.88
C GLN A 112 -6.51 3.63 -13.36
N GLY A 113 -5.61 2.65 -13.25
CA GLY A 113 -5.84 1.26 -13.69
C GLY A 113 -6.73 0.45 -12.74
N THR A 114 -7.00 -0.80 -13.10
CA THR A 114 -7.67 -1.78 -12.23
C THR A 114 -6.86 -3.08 -12.23
N PRO A 115 -6.45 -3.62 -11.06
CA PRO A 115 -6.63 -3.09 -9.71
C PRO A 115 -5.77 -1.85 -9.42
N GLN A 116 -6.24 -0.97 -8.53
CA GLN A 116 -5.60 0.31 -8.16
C GLN A 116 -4.46 0.15 -7.14
N ASN A 117 -3.84 -1.02 -7.08
CA ASN A 117 -2.84 -1.35 -6.08
C ASN A 117 -1.48 -0.77 -6.48
N VAL A 118 -1.22 0.48 -6.08
CA VAL A 118 0.06 1.17 -6.33
C VAL A 118 0.67 1.61 -5.01
N TRP A 119 1.90 1.16 -4.77
CA TRP A 119 2.70 1.54 -3.61
C TRP A 119 3.97 2.21 -4.08
N TYR A 120 4.41 3.23 -3.37
CA TYR A 120 5.64 3.93 -3.71
C TYR A 120 6.47 4.24 -2.47
N HIS A 121 7.79 4.26 -2.66
CA HIS A 121 8.75 4.71 -1.66
C HIS A 121 9.81 5.58 -2.34
N PHE A 122 10.08 6.73 -1.75
CA PHE A 122 11.10 7.66 -2.23
C PHE A 122 12.29 7.55 -1.28
N PHE A 123 13.40 7.04 -1.77
CA PHE A 123 14.65 7.03 -1.02
C PHE A 123 15.19 8.47 -0.97
N ASP A 124 15.29 9.04 0.23
CA ASP A 124 15.75 10.41 0.42
C ASP A 124 16.75 10.47 1.58
N SER A 125 18.03 10.68 1.25
CA SER A 125 19.11 10.81 2.22
C SER A 125 19.06 12.13 3.01
N ARG A 126 18.26 13.10 2.56
CA ARG A 126 18.06 14.39 3.25
C ARG A 126 16.90 14.32 4.24
N ASP A 127 16.23 13.18 4.35
CA ASP A 127 15.16 12.98 5.32
C ASP A 127 15.71 13.03 6.74
N ASN A 128 15.18 13.95 7.55
CA ASN A 128 15.67 14.19 8.91
C ASN A 128 15.53 12.98 9.85
N THR A 129 14.64 12.03 9.54
CA THR A 129 14.48 10.80 10.34
C THR A 129 15.50 9.74 9.97
N GLY A 130 16.16 9.86 8.81
CA GLY A 130 17.03 8.85 8.23
C GLY A 130 16.32 7.56 7.81
N GLN A 131 15.01 7.43 8.02
CA GLN A 131 14.31 6.18 7.74
C GLN A 131 14.13 5.98 6.23
N LYS A 132 13.86 7.05 5.47
CA LYS A 132 13.58 6.97 4.02
C LYS A 132 14.75 6.44 3.20
N SER A 133 15.99 6.62 3.66
CA SER A 133 17.19 6.15 2.98
C SER A 133 17.52 4.67 3.26
N THR A 134 16.77 3.99 4.13
CA THR A 134 17.10 2.61 4.54
C THR A 134 16.16 1.59 3.93
N PHE A 135 16.69 0.38 3.67
CA PHE A 135 15.87 -0.77 3.30
C PHE A 135 14.81 -1.08 4.36
N ARG A 136 15.13 -0.89 5.65
CA ARG A 136 14.17 -1.04 6.75
C ARG A 136 12.99 -0.07 6.61
N GLY A 137 13.26 1.21 6.34
CA GLY A 137 12.22 2.22 6.17
C GLY A 137 11.32 1.93 4.99
N PHE A 138 11.88 1.42 3.88
CA PHE A 138 11.09 0.91 2.75
C PHE A 138 10.16 -0.24 3.17
N LEU A 139 10.67 -1.25 3.90
CA LEU A 139 9.81 -2.35 4.35
C LEU A 139 8.71 -1.88 5.30
N LEU A 140 9.00 -0.92 6.19
CA LEU A 140 8.01 -0.33 7.09
C LEU A 140 6.94 0.46 6.34
N SER A 141 7.34 1.30 5.38
CA SER A 141 6.39 2.09 4.57
C SER A 141 5.49 1.17 3.73
N LEU A 142 6.07 0.14 3.11
CA LEU A 142 5.32 -0.84 2.35
C LEU A 142 4.35 -1.60 3.25
N LEU A 143 4.82 -2.14 4.38
CA LEU A 143 3.98 -2.92 5.30
C LEU A 143 2.84 -2.10 5.87
N LEU A 144 3.08 -0.83 6.21
CA LEU A 144 2.01 0.07 6.65
C LEU A 144 0.95 0.22 5.54
N ARG A 145 1.37 0.49 4.30
CA ARG A 145 0.47 0.73 3.18
C ARG A 145 -0.32 -0.51 2.75
N VAL A 146 0.29 -1.69 2.76
CA VAL A 146 -0.39 -2.95 2.36
C VAL A 146 -1.16 -3.60 3.50
N GLY A 147 -0.64 -3.49 4.72
CA GLY A 147 -1.13 -4.23 5.88
C GLY A 147 -2.15 -3.46 6.73
N ALA A 148 -2.24 -2.13 6.62
CA ALA A 148 -3.17 -1.30 7.37
C ALA A 148 -3.82 -0.23 6.46
N ASN A 149 -4.68 -0.68 5.56
CA ASN A 149 -5.33 0.16 4.56
C ASN A 149 -6.72 0.66 5.03
N ASN A 150 -7.53 1.18 4.10
CA ASN A 150 -8.87 1.70 4.41
C ASN A 150 -9.89 0.60 4.73
N THR A 151 -9.63 -0.67 4.38
CA THR A 151 -10.55 -1.78 4.63
C THR A 151 -10.29 -2.48 5.96
N GLY A 152 -9.12 -2.24 6.58
CA GLY A 152 -8.81 -2.74 7.93
C GLY A 152 -7.33 -3.05 8.10
N ILE A 153 -7.04 -3.95 9.03
CA ILE A 153 -5.69 -4.43 9.31
C ILE A 153 -5.58 -5.90 8.95
N HIS A 154 -4.52 -6.25 8.24
CA HIS A 154 -4.22 -7.62 7.88
C HIS A 154 -3.88 -8.44 9.14
N PRO A 155 -4.45 -9.65 9.33
CA PRO A 155 -4.23 -10.48 10.51
C PRO A 155 -2.75 -10.74 10.82
N ALA A 156 -1.91 -10.89 9.79
CA ALA A 156 -0.47 -11.08 9.98
C ALA A 156 0.21 -9.86 10.62
N LEU A 157 -0.18 -8.64 10.22
CA LEU A 157 0.34 -7.41 10.81
C LEU A 157 -0.15 -7.26 12.26
N ARG A 158 -1.43 -7.54 12.52
CA ARG A 158 -2.00 -7.52 13.87
C ARG A 158 -1.28 -8.47 14.82
N ARG A 159 -1.05 -9.73 14.39
CA ARG A 159 -0.30 -10.72 15.18
C ARG A 159 1.12 -10.26 15.50
N LEU A 160 1.79 -9.62 14.53
CA LEU A 160 3.13 -9.08 14.75
C LEU A 160 3.11 -7.97 15.80
N PHE A 161 2.15 -7.05 15.72
CA PHE A 161 1.96 -6.01 16.72
C PHE A 161 1.72 -6.60 18.11
N GLU A 162 0.75 -7.51 18.26
CA GLU A 162 0.45 -8.15 19.55
C GLU A 162 1.66 -8.87 20.16
N LYS A 163 2.44 -9.56 19.33
CA LYS A 163 3.68 -10.23 19.76
C LYS A 163 4.66 -9.22 20.35
N CYS A 164 4.96 -8.16 19.61
CA CYS A 164 5.91 -7.13 20.03
C CYS A 164 5.43 -6.30 21.24
N SER A 165 4.11 -6.14 21.40
CA SER A 165 3.51 -5.47 22.56
C SER A 165 3.54 -6.32 23.83
N ARG A 166 3.47 -7.65 23.73
CA ARG A 166 3.55 -8.56 24.90
C ARG A 166 4.99 -8.77 25.39
N GLU A 167 5.98 -8.65 24.51
CA GLU A 167 7.38 -8.93 24.80
C GLU A 167 8.13 -7.76 25.50
N SER A 168 7.52 -6.59 25.72
CA SER A 168 8.19 -5.45 26.39
C SER A 168 7.23 -4.46 27.05
N LEU A 169 7.63 -3.89 28.21
CA LEU A 169 6.97 -2.71 28.83
C LEU A 169 7.10 -1.43 27.98
N ILE A 170 8.04 -1.43 27.02
CA ILE A 170 8.28 -0.39 26.01
C ILE A 170 8.38 -1.14 24.67
N GLY A 171 7.25 -1.32 23.97
CA GLY A 171 7.09 -2.26 22.84
C GLY A 171 8.33 -2.43 21.93
N SER A 172 8.72 -3.68 21.67
CA SER A 172 9.88 -3.98 20.82
C SER A 172 9.61 -3.62 19.35
N SER A 173 10.63 -3.13 18.64
CA SER A 173 10.53 -2.85 17.20
C SER A 173 10.73 -4.15 16.41
N PRO A 174 9.94 -4.44 15.36
CA PRO A 174 10.00 -5.72 14.64
C PRO A 174 11.32 -5.85 13.89
N THR A 175 11.90 -7.05 13.80
CA THR A 175 13.16 -7.27 13.05
C THR A 175 12.93 -7.16 11.53
N LEU A 176 14.01 -7.02 10.74
CA LEU A 176 13.91 -7.09 9.27
C LEU A 176 13.28 -8.40 8.79
N LYS A 177 13.62 -9.51 9.46
CA LYS A 177 13.07 -10.83 9.15
C LYS A 177 11.56 -10.89 9.40
N ASP A 178 11.09 -10.28 10.50
CA ASP A 178 9.66 -10.20 10.80
C ASP A 178 8.92 -9.39 9.72
N LEU A 179 9.46 -8.23 9.34
CA LEU A 179 8.87 -7.37 8.30
C LEU A 179 8.72 -8.12 6.96
N VAL A 180 9.79 -8.77 6.49
CA VAL A 180 9.76 -9.55 5.25
C VAL A 180 8.76 -10.71 5.34
N THR A 181 8.72 -11.40 6.48
CA THR A 181 7.82 -12.54 6.70
C THR A 181 6.35 -12.11 6.64
N VAL A 182 6.00 -10.99 7.30
CA VAL A 182 4.64 -10.47 7.28
C VAL A 182 4.26 -9.93 5.90
N LEU A 183 5.16 -9.22 5.23
CA LEU A 183 4.92 -8.74 3.86
C LEU A 183 4.59 -9.88 2.90
N LYS A 184 5.29 -11.03 2.98
CA LYS A 184 4.97 -12.22 2.18
C LYS A 184 3.54 -12.71 2.44
N GLN A 185 3.15 -12.84 3.72
CA GLN A 185 1.78 -13.25 4.08
C GLN A 185 0.73 -12.25 3.59
N VAL A 186 1.03 -10.95 3.62
CA VAL A 186 0.11 -9.92 3.12
C VAL A 186 -0.05 -10.05 1.60
N PHE A 187 1.06 -10.17 0.85
CA PHE A 187 1.04 -10.28 -0.61
C PHE A 187 0.42 -11.57 -1.14
N GLU A 188 0.36 -12.65 -0.35
CA GLU A 188 -0.41 -13.86 -0.71
C GLU A 188 -1.91 -13.58 -0.83
N THR A 189 -2.40 -12.46 -0.30
CA THR A 189 -3.84 -12.19 -0.19
C THR A 189 -4.31 -10.90 -0.86
N ILE A 190 -3.38 -10.09 -1.37
CA ILE A 190 -3.69 -8.88 -2.13
C ILE A 190 -3.62 -9.22 -3.62
N GLU A 191 -4.54 -8.67 -4.40
CA GLU A 191 -4.46 -8.73 -5.86
C GLU A 191 -3.16 -8.09 -6.38
N LYS A 192 -2.77 -8.43 -7.60
CA LYS A 192 -1.56 -7.89 -8.24
C LYS A 192 -1.50 -6.37 -8.13
N GLY A 193 -0.31 -5.81 -8.01
CA GLY A 193 -0.09 -4.38 -7.90
C GLY A 193 1.32 -3.99 -8.32
N PHE A 194 1.60 -2.70 -8.22
CA PHE A 194 2.86 -2.10 -8.61
C PHE A 194 3.57 -1.50 -7.41
N ILE A 195 4.87 -1.75 -7.30
CA ILE A 195 5.75 -1.07 -6.35
C ILE A 195 6.67 -0.15 -7.16
N VAL A 196 6.65 1.14 -6.85
CA VAL A 196 7.46 2.17 -7.50
C VAL A 196 8.50 2.69 -6.51
N LEU A 197 9.77 2.62 -6.89
CA LEU A 197 10.89 3.05 -6.04
C LEU A 197 11.65 4.19 -6.75
N ASP A 198 11.82 5.33 -6.07
CA ASP A 198 12.62 6.45 -6.55
C ASP A 198 13.97 6.51 -5.81
N ALA A 199 15.05 6.80 -6.54
CA ALA A 199 16.42 6.97 -6.01
C ALA A 199 16.97 5.79 -5.18
N MET A 200 16.54 4.57 -5.50
CA MET A 200 17.00 3.36 -4.80
C MET A 200 18.51 3.14 -4.93
N ASP A 201 19.09 3.42 -6.10
CA ASP A 201 20.52 3.23 -6.39
C ASP A 201 21.43 4.15 -5.58
N ASP A 202 21.05 5.42 -5.42
CA ASP A 202 21.82 6.40 -4.64
C ASP A 202 21.86 6.07 -3.14
N SER A 203 20.91 5.28 -2.63
CA SER A 203 20.74 4.98 -1.21
C SER A 203 21.60 3.84 -0.66
N PHE A 204 22.25 3.04 -1.53
CA PHE A 204 23.11 1.92 -1.13
C PHE A 204 24.61 2.19 -1.38
N THR A 205 24.97 3.42 -1.68
CA THR A 205 26.37 3.83 -1.83
C THR A 205 26.99 4.01 -0.44
N PHE A 206 27.65 2.95 0.05
CA PHE A 206 28.47 2.97 1.26
C PHE A 206 29.84 3.59 1.01
#